data_AF-A0A175Y3E8-F1
#
_entry.id   AF-A0A175Y3E8-F1
#
_cell.length_a   1.000
_cell.length_b   1.000
_cell.length_c   1.000
_cell.angle_alpha   90.00
_cell.angle_beta   90.00
_cell.angle_gamma   90.00
#
_symmetry.space_group_name_H-M   'P 1'
#
loop_
_entity.id
_entity.type
_entity.pdbx_description
1 polymer ?
#
loop_
_entity_poly.entity_id
_entity_poly.type
_entity_poly.pdbx_seq_one_letter_code
_entity_poly.pdbx_strand_id
1 'polypeptide(L)'
;MRAMVAAAVLGAGALAMAGPAMAATGAQTADQLAAQALAMQQAGDPGEAAPVAYDVSFPNAVHHEAQVTATFRGVPAGPLRVQMARSSPGRYAIHEFAKNVYAVSAKDGHGRPLALTRTDPYGWTVAGHDGTVVVTYTLFGDWGDGTYAQIDATHAHLNMPATFLWATGYDSKPIRVRFHAFDPKWRVATQLPAGKAEGTYWAPNFQYFMDSPTELSPFSLRQWPMTDATGKTYLIRLAVHHMGTEAEVDTYAAKTKRVIAQHYALFGRAPRYDYGTYTFIADYMPQIAGDGMEHRNSTIITQPRGLAEANYAQLNTLSHEFVHSWNVERLRPAELEPFDFTRANPTPSLWFAEGFTQYYGPLLIRRAGESSVDDFLRGLGGTLNGVVNGSGRRYGGPEEMSLRAPFVDAAKSIDRTNPNIFISYYPYGAVVALALDLQLRQRFPGVTLDSYMRHLWETRGDAEKPYTPADLERGLAEVTRDPAFAKGFFDRYVHASGLPDFAPLLAQAGLAMQPRAPGAAWAGFALKADEGGSGVAIAAPPAPSSPAYAAGLEEGDVLLSVGGMPANSAEDVMALLASHKPGDAVPVRYRQRGVERTATLRLAVDPAFTVVRGETVGAAVTPAQLAFRKAWLGN
;
A
#
# COMPACT_ATOMS: atom_id res chain seq x y z
N MET A 1 37.43 -3.25 -91.77
CA MET A 1 38.17 -2.06 -92.24
C MET A 1 37.21 -0.87 -92.11
N ARG A 2 37.53 0.13 -91.26
CA ARG A 2 36.85 1.45 -91.12
C ARG A 2 35.36 1.39 -90.69
N ALA A 3 35.02 1.90 -89.50
CA ALA A 3 34.66 3.30 -89.20
C ALA A 3 33.36 3.76 -89.91
N MET A 4 32.30 4.06 -89.14
CA MET A 4 31.65 5.40 -89.04
C MET A 4 30.24 5.35 -88.41
N VAL A 5 30.04 6.24 -87.41
CA VAL A 5 28.89 7.16 -87.19
C VAL A 5 27.48 6.52 -87.08
N ALA A 6 26.92 6.34 -85.88
CA ALA A 6 26.20 7.29 -85.00
C ALA A 6 24.74 7.61 -85.41
N ALA A 7 23.79 7.24 -84.55
CA ALA A 7 22.57 8.00 -84.21
C ALA A 7 21.85 7.36 -83.00
N ALA A 8 21.27 8.21 -82.15
CA ALA A 8 20.87 7.99 -80.76
C ALA A 8 19.41 7.58 -80.55
N VAL A 9 19.08 6.96 -79.41
CA VAL A 9 17.78 7.12 -78.69
C VAL A 9 17.92 6.90 -77.17
N LEU A 10 17.59 7.96 -76.42
CA LEU A 10 16.96 8.12 -75.09
C LEU A 10 17.07 7.05 -73.98
N GLY A 11 17.50 7.50 -72.79
CA GLY A 11 17.26 6.84 -71.50
C GLY A 11 17.13 7.87 -70.36
N ALA A 12 15.97 7.88 -69.70
CA ALA A 12 15.61 8.79 -68.62
C ALA A 12 16.42 8.53 -67.33
N GLY A 13 17.01 9.58 -66.74
CA GLY A 13 17.63 9.54 -65.42
C GLY A 13 16.69 10.10 -64.35
N ALA A 14 16.20 9.24 -63.46
CA ALA A 14 15.51 9.64 -62.24
C ALA A 14 16.53 9.93 -61.14
N LEU A 15 16.53 11.16 -60.62
CA LEU A 15 17.22 11.52 -59.38
C LEU A 15 16.49 10.87 -58.19
N ALA A 16 17.11 9.90 -57.53
CA ALA A 16 16.70 9.43 -56.22
C ALA A 16 17.53 10.16 -55.15
N MET A 17 16.89 11.11 -54.46
CA MET A 17 17.39 11.70 -53.22
C MET A 17 17.30 10.64 -52.12
N ALA A 18 18.46 10.17 -51.65
CA ALA A 18 18.53 9.30 -50.47
C ALA A 18 18.18 10.12 -49.23
N GLY A 19 16.97 9.89 -48.68
CA GLY A 19 16.62 10.36 -47.34
C GLY A 19 17.42 9.58 -46.28
N PRO A 20 17.73 10.18 -45.11
CA PRO A 20 18.44 9.49 -44.07
C PRO A 20 17.59 8.33 -43.56
N ALA A 21 18.14 7.11 -43.60
CA ALA A 21 17.54 5.96 -42.96
C ALA A 21 17.39 6.24 -41.47
N MET A 22 16.15 6.34 -40.98
CA MET A 22 15.88 6.24 -39.56
C MET A 22 16.33 4.84 -39.14
N ALA A 23 17.45 4.76 -38.42
CA ALA A 23 17.86 3.54 -37.75
C ALA A 23 16.73 3.14 -36.81
N ALA A 24 16.10 1.99 -37.07
CA ALA A 24 15.22 1.35 -36.11
C ALA A 24 16.05 1.03 -34.88
N THR A 25 15.94 1.84 -33.83
CA THR A 25 16.53 1.53 -32.53
C THR A 25 15.83 0.27 -32.00
N GLY A 26 16.51 -0.86 -32.04
CA GLY A 26 16.00 -2.11 -31.48
C GLY A 26 15.61 -1.92 -30.01
N ALA A 27 14.51 -2.53 -29.57
CA ALA A 27 14.08 -2.47 -28.18
C ALA A 27 15.19 -2.99 -27.24
N GLN A 28 15.49 -2.23 -26.18
CA GLN A 28 16.54 -2.59 -25.23
C GLN A 28 16.19 -3.89 -24.49
N THR A 29 17.16 -4.79 -24.34
CA THR A 29 16.98 -6.02 -23.55
C THR A 29 17.01 -5.72 -22.06
N ALA A 30 16.48 -6.64 -21.24
CA ALA A 30 16.54 -6.52 -19.78
C ALA A 30 17.99 -6.40 -19.27
N ASP A 31 18.91 -7.18 -19.83
CA ASP A 31 20.33 -7.17 -19.43
C ASP A 31 21.02 -5.86 -19.81
N GLN A 32 20.68 -5.27 -20.97
CA GLN A 32 21.19 -3.95 -21.37
C GLN A 32 20.73 -2.87 -20.40
N LEU A 33 19.45 -2.87 -20.01
CA LEU A 33 18.92 -1.91 -19.03
C LEU A 33 19.54 -2.14 -17.64
N ALA A 34 19.75 -3.40 -17.24
CA ALA A 34 20.38 -3.73 -15.96
C ALA A 34 21.83 -3.22 -15.89
N ALA A 35 22.60 -3.39 -16.97
CA ALA A 35 23.97 -2.89 -17.06
C ALA A 35 24.02 -1.36 -17.05
N GLN A 36 23.09 -0.69 -17.76
CA GLN A 36 22.97 0.77 -17.75
C GLN A 36 22.61 1.30 -16.36
N ALA A 37 21.63 0.69 -15.70
CA ALA A 37 21.24 1.03 -14.34
C ALA A 37 22.43 0.89 -13.37
N LEU A 38 23.13 -0.25 -13.40
CA LEU A 38 24.29 -0.46 -12.53
C LEU A 38 25.39 0.59 -12.76
N ALA A 39 25.69 0.92 -14.02
CA ALA A 39 26.68 1.96 -14.34
C ALA A 39 26.26 3.33 -13.79
N MET A 40 24.98 3.69 -13.91
CA MET A 40 24.43 4.94 -13.34
C MET A 40 24.52 4.95 -11.81
N GLN A 41 24.19 3.84 -11.16
CA GLN A 41 24.25 3.71 -9.70
C GLN A 41 25.68 3.85 -9.18
N GLN A 42 26.64 3.14 -9.78
CA GLN A 42 28.04 3.17 -9.37
C GLN A 42 28.75 4.50 -9.64
N ALA A 43 28.28 5.27 -10.63
CA ALA A 43 28.81 6.60 -10.91
C ALA A 43 28.52 7.60 -9.77
N GLY A 44 27.42 7.43 -9.03
CA GLY A 44 27.02 8.30 -7.93
C GLY A 44 27.51 7.87 -6.53
N ASP A 45 28.23 6.74 -6.41
CA ASP A 45 28.73 6.22 -5.13
C ASP A 45 29.63 7.26 -4.42
N PRO A 46 29.26 7.73 -3.21
CA PRO A 46 30.04 8.73 -2.46
C PRO A 46 31.37 8.18 -1.90
N GLY A 47 31.61 6.87 -1.98
CA GLY A 47 32.84 6.22 -1.55
C GLY A 47 33.00 6.08 -0.03
N GLU A 48 34.12 5.47 0.39
CA GLU A 48 34.42 5.15 1.81
C GLU A 48 34.42 6.37 2.75
N ALA A 49 34.71 7.55 2.21
CA ALA A 49 34.77 8.80 2.95
C ALA A 49 33.41 9.52 3.06
N ALA A 50 32.30 8.86 2.71
CA ALA A 50 30.95 9.41 2.83
C ALA A 50 30.72 10.04 4.24
N PRO A 51 30.05 11.20 4.34
CA PRO A 51 29.80 11.85 5.63
C PRO A 51 29.02 10.97 6.62
N VAL A 52 28.16 10.09 6.10
CA VAL A 52 27.47 9.06 6.86
C VAL A 52 27.77 7.71 6.24
N ALA A 53 28.24 6.75 7.04
CA ALA A 53 28.48 5.39 6.60
C ALA A 53 27.92 4.38 7.61
N TYR A 54 27.25 3.33 7.12
CA TYR A 54 26.75 2.22 7.92
C TYR A 54 27.45 0.92 7.51
N ASP A 55 27.79 0.10 8.49
CA ASP A 55 28.28 -1.27 8.30
C ASP A 55 27.37 -2.20 9.11
N VAL A 56 26.73 -3.15 8.43
CA VAL A 56 25.65 -3.99 8.98
C VAL A 56 26.02 -5.45 8.82
N SER A 57 26.03 -6.20 9.92
CA SER A 57 26.30 -7.64 9.93
C SER A 57 25.31 -8.38 10.84
N PHE A 58 25.18 -9.68 10.65
CA PHE A 58 24.21 -10.51 11.37
C PHE A 58 24.88 -11.69 12.10
N PRO A 59 25.89 -11.45 12.96
CA PRO A 59 26.65 -12.52 13.59
C PRO A 59 25.80 -13.41 14.51
N ASN A 60 24.63 -12.94 14.92
CA ASN A 60 23.69 -13.63 15.78
C ASN A 60 22.28 -13.69 15.17
N ALA A 61 22.20 -13.86 13.84
CA ALA A 61 20.94 -13.92 13.09
C ALA A 61 19.99 -15.01 13.63
N VAL A 62 20.53 -16.13 14.11
CA VAL A 62 19.75 -17.23 14.73
C VAL A 62 19.00 -16.82 16.01
N HIS A 63 19.32 -15.66 16.57
CA HIS A 63 18.64 -15.04 17.71
C HIS A 63 18.11 -13.65 17.36
N HIS A 64 17.85 -13.39 16.08
CA HIS A 64 17.17 -12.19 15.61
C HIS A 64 17.95 -10.89 15.78
N GLU A 65 19.28 -10.96 15.76
CA GLU A 65 20.15 -9.84 16.06
C GLU A 65 21.05 -9.45 14.88
N ALA A 66 21.07 -8.15 14.59
CA ALA A 66 22.08 -7.50 13.77
C ALA A 66 23.02 -6.65 14.62
N GLN A 67 24.27 -6.53 14.19
CA GLN A 67 25.20 -5.52 14.66
C GLN A 67 25.33 -4.42 13.61
N VAL A 68 25.06 -3.19 14.01
CA VAL A 68 25.15 -2.01 13.13
C VAL A 68 26.20 -1.04 13.67
N THR A 69 27.08 -0.59 12.79
CA THR A 69 28.05 0.47 13.06
C THR A 69 27.77 1.67 12.16
N ALA A 70 27.38 2.80 12.76
CA ALA A 70 27.13 4.07 12.10
C ALA A 70 28.33 5.01 12.30
N THR A 71 28.86 5.59 11.22
CA THR A 71 29.96 6.55 11.25
C THR A 71 29.50 7.89 10.71
N PHE A 72 29.62 8.93 11.52
CA PHE A 72 29.34 10.33 11.16
C PHE A 72 30.66 11.11 11.10
N ARG A 73 30.95 11.75 9.97
CA ARG A 73 32.18 12.51 9.73
C ARG A 73 31.90 14.00 9.55
N GLY A 74 32.89 14.83 9.83
CA GLY A 74 32.75 16.28 9.76
C GLY A 74 31.75 16.82 10.79
N VAL A 75 31.67 16.17 11.95
CA VAL A 75 30.76 16.55 13.03
C VAL A 75 31.20 17.91 13.59
N PRO A 76 30.33 18.94 13.60
CA PRO A 76 30.68 20.25 14.16
C PRO A 76 31.07 20.18 15.64
N ALA A 77 31.83 21.17 16.12
CA ALA A 77 32.17 21.24 17.55
C ALA A 77 30.90 21.31 18.42
N GLY A 78 30.84 20.47 19.45
CA GLY A 78 29.69 20.32 20.32
C GLY A 78 29.27 18.85 20.47
N PRO A 79 28.12 18.58 21.10
CA PRO A 79 27.57 17.24 21.17
C PRO A 79 26.82 16.86 19.88
N LEU A 80 26.96 15.60 19.43
CA LEU A 80 26.15 14.99 18.38
C LEU A 80 25.01 14.20 18.99
N ARG A 81 23.78 14.42 18.52
CA ARG A 81 22.64 13.57 18.86
C ARG A 81 22.38 12.56 17.75
N VAL A 82 22.31 11.28 18.13
CA VAL A 82 21.82 10.19 17.29
C VAL A 82 20.51 9.64 17.87
N GLN A 83 19.58 9.22 17.02
CA GLN A 83 18.26 8.75 17.45
C GLN A 83 17.64 7.76 16.49
N MET A 84 16.67 6.98 16.96
CA MET A 84 15.80 6.17 16.12
C MET A 84 14.62 7.00 15.61
N ALA A 85 14.08 6.60 14.47
CA ALA A 85 12.80 7.10 14.01
C ALA A 85 11.67 6.66 14.96
N ARG A 86 10.55 7.36 14.86
CA ARG A 86 9.27 7.05 15.51
C ARG A 86 8.12 6.96 14.52
N SER A 87 8.38 7.08 13.22
CA SER A 87 7.42 6.86 12.14
C SER A 87 8.15 6.31 10.93
N SER A 88 7.40 5.73 10.01
CA SER A 88 7.89 5.16 8.75
C SER A 88 7.02 5.69 7.60
N PRO A 89 7.59 6.01 6.43
CA PRO A 89 6.81 6.34 5.23
C PRO A 89 5.78 5.24 4.95
N GLY A 90 4.60 5.64 4.48
CA GLY A 90 3.44 4.75 4.26
C GLY A 90 2.77 4.16 5.52
N ARG A 91 3.33 4.41 6.72
CA ARG A 91 2.67 4.08 8.00
C ARG A 91 2.48 5.31 8.88
N TYR A 92 1.27 5.85 8.88
CA TYR A 92 0.90 7.15 9.47
C TYR A 92 0.66 7.11 10.99
N ALA A 93 1.57 6.49 11.75
CA ALA A 93 1.45 6.35 13.20
C ALA A 93 2.80 6.46 13.91
N ILE A 94 2.76 6.53 15.24
CA ILE A 94 3.97 6.50 16.06
C ILE A 94 4.34 5.05 16.40
N HIS A 95 5.62 4.75 16.24
CA HIS A 95 6.24 3.47 16.54
C HIS A 95 7.38 3.65 17.55
N GLU A 96 7.57 2.66 18.40
CA GLU A 96 8.58 2.65 19.44
C GLU A 96 9.81 1.84 19.01
N PHE A 97 10.36 2.11 17.81
CA PHE A 97 11.46 1.34 17.22
C PHE A 97 12.70 1.25 18.13
N ALA A 98 12.98 2.32 18.88
CA ALA A 98 14.09 2.39 19.84
C ALA A 98 14.10 1.28 20.89
N LYS A 99 12.95 0.66 21.20
CA LYS A 99 12.85 -0.45 22.16
C LYS A 99 13.72 -1.66 21.78
N ASN A 100 14.01 -1.82 20.49
CA ASN A 100 14.77 -2.94 19.93
C ASN A 100 16.27 -2.62 19.74
N VAL A 101 16.74 -1.45 20.18
CA VAL A 101 18.14 -1.02 20.08
C VAL A 101 18.81 -1.06 21.44
N TYR A 102 19.91 -1.82 21.57
CA TYR A 102 20.65 -1.96 22.82
C TYR A 102 22.15 -2.18 22.58
N ALA A 103 22.92 -2.32 23.67
CA ALA A 103 24.38 -2.39 23.65
C ALA A 103 25.06 -1.22 22.88
N VAL A 104 24.47 -0.03 22.97
CA VAL A 104 24.94 1.16 22.27
C VAL A 104 26.26 1.65 22.87
N SER A 105 27.26 1.84 22.02
CA SER A 105 28.58 2.39 22.37
C SER A 105 29.04 3.39 21.32
N ALA A 106 29.96 4.29 21.67
CA ALA A 106 30.54 5.24 20.73
C ALA A 106 32.06 5.39 20.90
N LYS A 107 32.73 5.69 19.79
CA LYS A 107 34.16 6.03 19.72
C LYS A 107 34.41 7.14 18.70
N ASP A 108 35.55 7.79 18.77
CA ASP A 108 35.96 8.82 17.80
C ASP A 108 36.68 8.25 16.58
N GLY A 109 37.19 9.12 15.69
CA GLY A 109 37.93 8.72 14.49
C GLY A 109 39.25 8.00 14.76
N HIS A 110 39.81 8.16 15.97
CA HIS A 110 41.01 7.47 16.44
C HIS A 110 40.71 6.20 17.26
N GLY A 111 39.43 5.85 17.43
CA GLY A 111 38.98 4.68 18.18
C GLY A 111 38.96 4.88 19.70
N ARG A 112 39.12 6.11 20.20
CA ARG A 112 39.00 6.41 21.63
C ARG A 112 37.53 6.34 22.04
N PRO A 113 37.18 5.66 23.15
CA PRO A 113 35.80 5.61 23.63
C PRO A 113 35.22 7.00 23.93
N LEU A 114 33.97 7.22 23.56
CA LEU A 114 33.21 8.45 23.83
C LEU A 114 32.08 8.17 24.83
N ALA A 115 31.85 9.14 25.73
CA ALA A 115 30.76 9.05 26.69
C ALA A 115 29.39 9.28 26.00
N LEU A 116 28.41 8.46 26.37
CA LEU A 116 27.02 8.58 25.92
C LEU A 116 26.15 9.13 27.04
N THR A 117 25.34 10.13 26.73
CA THR A 117 24.27 10.63 27.60
C THR A 117 22.92 10.34 26.98
N ARG A 118 21.95 9.86 27.78
CA ARG A 118 20.57 9.60 27.33
C ARG A 118 19.61 10.47 28.13
N THR A 119 18.86 11.33 27.44
CA THR A 119 17.88 12.25 28.06
C THR A 119 16.43 11.85 27.82
N ASP A 120 16.21 10.88 26.92
CA ASP A 120 14.91 10.36 26.49
C ASP A 120 15.12 8.94 25.94
N PRO A 121 14.06 8.14 25.72
CA PRO A 121 14.22 6.75 25.31
C PRO A 121 14.58 6.56 23.83
N TYR A 122 14.62 7.63 23.03
CA TYR A 122 14.74 7.56 21.56
C TYR A 122 16.13 7.89 21.02
N GLY A 123 17.00 8.49 21.83
CA GLY A 123 18.29 8.98 21.34
C GLY A 123 19.42 8.99 22.36
N TRP A 124 20.62 9.14 21.83
CA TRP A 124 21.89 9.20 22.55
C TRP A 124 22.65 10.46 22.12
N THR A 125 23.25 11.13 23.09
CA THR A 125 24.08 12.31 22.88
C THR A 125 25.54 11.96 23.11
N VAL A 126 26.39 12.24 22.12
CA VAL A 126 27.83 11.94 22.11
C VAL A 126 28.61 13.24 22.15
N ALA A 127 29.45 13.44 23.15
CA ALA A 127 30.30 14.62 23.29
C ALA A 127 31.80 14.26 23.26
N GLY A 128 32.66 15.26 23.06
CA GLY A 128 34.12 15.08 23.15
C GLY A 128 34.77 14.39 21.94
N HIS A 129 34.09 14.35 20.79
CA HIS A 129 34.61 13.76 19.56
C HIS A 129 35.66 14.67 18.87
N ASP A 130 36.42 14.08 17.95
CA ASP A 130 37.46 14.74 17.14
C ASP A 130 36.95 15.27 15.78
N GLY A 131 35.63 15.24 15.59
CA GLY A 131 34.97 15.53 14.31
C GLY A 131 34.49 14.27 13.59
N THR A 132 34.76 13.09 14.15
CA THR A 132 34.16 11.82 13.76
C THR A 132 33.52 11.15 14.97
N VAL A 133 32.33 10.59 14.78
CA VAL A 133 31.63 9.75 15.76
C VAL A 133 31.29 8.42 15.11
N VAL A 134 31.73 7.33 15.72
CA VAL A 134 31.39 5.96 15.34
C VAL A 134 30.53 5.36 16.44
N VAL A 135 29.27 5.07 16.14
CA VAL A 135 28.30 4.45 17.05
C VAL A 135 28.11 2.99 16.65
N THR A 136 28.22 2.06 17.59
CA THR A 136 27.92 0.64 17.38
C THR A 136 26.79 0.22 18.31
N TYR A 137 25.84 -0.56 17.80
CA TYR A 137 24.70 -1.07 18.56
C TYR A 137 24.23 -2.43 18.04
N THR A 138 23.48 -3.13 18.89
CA THR A 138 22.71 -4.32 18.51
C THR A 138 21.27 -3.91 18.21
N LEU A 139 20.74 -4.44 17.12
CA LEU A 139 19.33 -4.34 16.74
C LEU A 139 18.69 -5.72 16.85
N PHE A 140 17.58 -5.83 17.57
CA PHE A 140 16.72 -7.01 17.56
C PHE A 140 15.55 -6.83 16.59
N GLY A 141 15.26 -7.83 15.75
CA GLY A 141 14.16 -7.79 14.80
C GLY A 141 13.54 -9.16 14.59
N ASP A 142 12.29 -9.34 15.03
CA ASP A 142 11.55 -10.61 14.92
C ASP A 142 10.09 -10.37 14.49
N TRP A 143 9.86 -9.35 13.66
CA TRP A 143 8.55 -9.07 13.09
C TRP A 143 8.71 -8.49 11.69
N GLY A 144 8.51 -9.32 10.68
CA GLY A 144 8.61 -8.90 9.29
C GLY A 144 7.23 -8.47 8.79
N ASP A 145 7.14 -7.27 8.25
CA ASP A 145 5.99 -6.68 7.58
C ASP A 145 6.48 -5.41 6.84
N GLY A 146 5.59 -4.58 6.32
CA GLY A 146 5.97 -3.36 5.62
C GLY A 146 6.66 -2.29 6.50
N THR A 147 6.67 -2.45 7.84
CA THR A 147 7.01 -1.38 8.80
C THR A 147 8.20 -1.73 9.70
N TYR A 148 8.36 -2.99 10.10
CA TYR A 148 9.34 -3.43 11.09
C TYR A 148 10.50 -4.22 10.46
N ALA A 149 11.33 -4.83 11.30
CA ALA A 149 12.46 -5.64 10.88
C ALA A 149 12.33 -7.08 11.39
N GLN A 150 12.76 -8.03 10.57
CA GLN A 150 12.90 -9.44 10.93
C GLN A 150 14.27 -9.94 10.49
N ILE A 151 14.95 -10.64 11.39
CA ILE A 151 16.26 -11.21 11.17
C ILE A 151 16.16 -12.66 11.64
N ASP A 152 16.52 -13.61 10.79
CA ASP A 152 16.61 -15.02 11.17
C ASP A 152 17.66 -15.74 10.30
N ALA A 153 17.75 -17.06 10.39
CA ALA A 153 18.70 -17.83 9.58
C ALA A 153 18.35 -17.90 8.08
N THR A 154 17.15 -17.47 7.68
CA THR A 154 16.65 -17.49 6.31
C THR A 154 16.83 -16.15 5.60
N HIS A 155 16.70 -15.03 6.32
CA HIS A 155 16.83 -13.69 5.76
C HIS A 155 17.11 -12.57 6.78
N ALA A 156 17.38 -11.37 6.26
CA ALA A 156 17.21 -10.12 6.99
C ALA A 156 16.29 -9.16 6.20
N HIS A 157 15.09 -8.98 6.73
CA HIS A 157 14.06 -8.05 6.29
C HIS A 157 14.20 -6.75 7.06
N LEU A 158 14.56 -5.67 6.37
CA LEU A 158 14.89 -4.40 7.01
C LEU A 158 14.03 -3.26 6.46
N ASN A 159 13.14 -2.73 7.31
CA ASN A 159 12.61 -1.38 7.16
C ASN A 159 13.60 -0.37 7.77
N MET A 160 13.97 0.66 7.02
CA MET A 160 15.10 1.53 7.35
C MET A 160 14.87 2.35 8.63
N PRO A 161 13.70 3.00 8.84
CA PRO A 161 13.28 3.63 10.09
C PRO A 161 13.39 2.74 11.33
N ALA A 162 13.09 1.44 11.19
CA ALA A 162 13.18 0.46 12.27
C ALA A 162 14.61 -0.06 12.51
N THR A 163 15.56 0.25 11.62
CA THR A 163 16.91 -0.35 11.60
C THR A 163 18.02 0.62 11.99
N PHE A 164 17.96 1.87 11.51
CA PHE A 164 19.11 2.78 11.53
C PHE A 164 18.99 3.94 12.53
N LEU A 165 19.98 4.06 13.43
CA LEU A 165 20.23 5.29 14.17
C LEU A 165 20.72 6.37 13.22
N TRP A 166 20.13 7.56 13.29
CA TRP A 166 20.49 8.71 12.45
C TRP A 166 20.81 9.95 13.27
N ALA A 167 21.55 10.88 12.69
CA ALA A 167 21.96 12.13 13.35
C ALA A 167 21.30 13.35 12.71
N THR A 168 20.78 14.25 13.54
CA THR A 168 20.22 15.54 13.08
C THR A 168 21.32 16.40 12.45
N GLY A 169 21.02 17.05 11.33
CA GLY A 169 21.96 17.90 10.59
C GLY A 169 22.75 17.17 9.50
N TYR A 170 22.50 15.87 9.33
CA TYR A 170 23.05 15.05 8.24
C TYR A 170 22.01 14.75 7.14
N ASP A 171 20.82 15.35 7.24
CA ASP A 171 19.64 15.07 6.44
C ASP A 171 19.91 15.18 4.93
N SER A 172 20.71 16.16 4.52
CA SER A 172 21.08 16.42 3.13
C SER A 172 22.38 15.75 2.67
N LYS A 173 23.03 14.95 3.53
CA LYS A 173 24.33 14.34 3.24
C LYS A 173 24.13 12.97 2.58
N PRO A 174 25.00 12.58 1.64
CA PRO A 174 24.94 11.24 1.07
C PRO A 174 25.32 10.21 2.14
N ILE A 175 24.64 9.08 2.08
CA ILE A 175 24.80 7.96 3.01
C ILE A 175 25.35 6.77 2.21
N ARG A 176 26.30 6.04 2.79
CA ARG A 176 26.77 4.76 2.26
C ARG A 176 26.47 3.65 3.25
N VAL A 177 26.05 2.49 2.78
CA VAL A 177 25.80 1.30 3.62
C VAL A 177 26.51 0.09 3.03
N ARG A 178 27.10 -0.73 3.89
CA ARG A 178 27.64 -2.04 3.54
C ARG A 178 26.91 -3.11 4.32
N PHE A 179 26.38 -4.09 3.62
CA PHE A 179 25.77 -5.26 4.23
C PHE A 179 26.69 -6.47 4.13
N HIS A 180 26.90 -7.15 5.25
CA HIS A 180 27.62 -8.42 5.34
C HIS A 180 26.61 -9.53 5.55
N ALA A 181 26.41 -10.34 4.51
CA ALA A 181 25.46 -11.44 4.53
C ALA A 181 25.81 -12.49 5.60
N PHE A 182 24.79 -13.03 6.27
CA PHE A 182 24.94 -14.16 7.20
C PHE A 182 25.27 -15.46 6.46
N ASP A 183 24.55 -15.73 5.36
CA ASP A 183 24.79 -16.84 4.45
C ASP A 183 25.30 -16.28 3.10
N PRO A 184 26.38 -16.83 2.49
CA PRO A 184 26.90 -16.35 1.21
C PRO A 184 25.91 -16.44 0.03
N LYS A 185 24.80 -17.18 0.16
CA LYS A 185 23.72 -17.21 -0.84
C LYS A 185 22.79 -16.01 -0.73
N TRP A 186 22.80 -15.28 0.38
CA TRP A 186 21.96 -14.10 0.52
C TRP A 186 22.43 -13.01 -0.44
N ARG A 187 21.47 -12.48 -1.17
CA ARG A 187 21.63 -11.33 -2.06
C ARG A 187 20.77 -10.21 -1.52
N VAL A 188 21.08 -8.98 -1.92
CA VAL A 188 20.32 -7.80 -1.47
C VAL A 188 19.30 -7.40 -2.53
N ALA A 189 18.03 -7.29 -2.13
CA ALA A 189 16.97 -6.65 -2.89
C ALA A 189 16.59 -5.32 -2.21
N THR A 190 16.78 -4.21 -2.92
CA THR A 190 16.52 -2.85 -2.44
C THR A 190 16.40 -1.88 -3.62
N GLN A 191 15.85 -0.69 -3.37
CA GLN A 191 15.96 0.46 -4.27
C GLN A 191 17.23 1.30 -4.08
N LEU A 192 18.03 1.04 -3.04
CA LEU A 192 19.30 1.73 -2.89
C LEU A 192 20.17 1.47 -4.14
N PRO A 193 20.75 2.50 -4.77
CA PRO A 193 21.73 2.31 -5.83
C PRO A 193 22.94 1.51 -5.32
N ALA A 194 23.39 0.54 -6.12
CA ALA A 194 24.58 -0.24 -5.81
C ALA A 194 25.85 0.64 -5.90
N GLY A 195 26.74 0.46 -4.94
CA GLY A 195 28.08 1.03 -4.91
C GLY A 195 29.07 0.26 -5.78
N LYS A 196 30.30 0.75 -5.84
CA LYS A 196 31.39 0.14 -6.63
C LYS A 196 31.92 -1.16 -6.02
N ALA A 197 31.87 -1.28 -4.70
CA ALA A 197 32.29 -2.47 -3.98
C ALA A 197 31.10 -3.42 -3.76
N GLU A 198 31.37 -4.72 -3.76
CA GLU A 198 30.36 -5.74 -3.47
C GLU A 198 29.74 -5.54 -2.09
N GLY A 199 28.42 -5.74 -2.00
CA GLY A 199 27.65 -5.55 -0.76
C GLY A 199 27.49 -4.08 -0.32
N THR A 200 27.96 -3.11 -1.12
CA THR A 200 27.83 -1.68 -0.81
C THR A 200 26.71 -1.03 -1.62
N TYR A 201 25.99 -0.13 -0.97
CA TYR A 201 24.89 0.65 -1.52
C TYR A 201 24.97 2.08 -0.97
N TRP A 202 24.23 3.01 -1.56
CA TRP A 202 24.23 4.40 -1.10
C TRP A 202 22.87 5.06 -1.26
N ALA A 203 22.69 6.22 -0.64
CA ALA A 203 21.54 7.09 -0.83
C ALA A 203 22.00 8.55 -0.96
N PRO A 204 21.35 9.35 -1.81
CA PRO A 204 21.72 10.76 -2.00
C PRO A 204 21.48 11.62 -0.76
N ASN A 205 20.52 11.25 0.08
CA ASN A 205 20.14 11.96 1.28
C ASN A 205 19.37 11.03 2.24
N PHE A 206 19.03 11.57 3.41
CA PHE A 206 18.34 10.85 4.49
C PHE A 206 16.94 10.39 4.14
N GLN A 207 16.13 11.23 3.47
CA GLN A 207 14.77 10.87 3.06
C GLN A 207 14.79 9.66 2.11
N TYR A 208 15.66 9.67 1.10
CA TYR A 208 15.83 8.52 0.19
C TYR A 208 16.29 7.27 0.94
N PHE A 209 17.24 7.40 1.87
CA PHE A 209 17.74 6.27 2.66
C PHE A 209 16.62 5.65 3.50
N MET A 210 15.83 6.46 4.19
CA MET A 210 14.74 5.99 5.03
C MET A 210 13.56 5.40 4.23
N ASP A 211 13.42 5.77 2.96
CA ASP A 211 12.45 5.19 2.02
C ASP A 211 12.96 3.93 1.31
N SER A 212 14.07 3.33 1.72
CA SER A 212 14.71 2.25 0.95
C SER A 212 14.73 0.90 1.67
N PRO A 213 13.60 0.16 1.76
CA PRO A 213 13.59 -1.15 2.41
C PRO A 213 14.61 -2.07 1.75
N THR A 214 15.09 -3.04 2.54
CA THR A 214 16.15 -3.94 2.11
C THR A 214 15.87 -5.33 2.61
N GLU A 215 15.88 -6.27 1.68
CA GLU A 215 15.73 -7.70 1.94
C GLU A 215 17.03 -8.41 1.58
N LEU A 216 17.58 -9.19 2.52
CA LEU A 216 18.74 -10.04 2.31
C LEU A 216 18.34 -11.50 2.43
N SER A 217 18.28 -12.21 1.31
CA SER A 217 17.82 -13.59 1.27
C SER A 217 18.28 -14.30 0.01
N PRO A 218 18.14 -15.65 -0.10
CA PRO A 218 18.44 -16.36 -1.34
C PRO A 218 17.31 -16.24 -2.38
N PHE A 219 16.74 -15.03 -2.54
CA PHE A 219 15.56 -14.80 -3.38
C PHE A 219 15.77 -15.15 -4.86
N SER A 220 14.67 -15.56 -5.51
CA SER A 220 14.57 -15.72 -6.96
C SER A 220 14.34 -14.35 -7.61
N LEU A 221 15.04 -14.07 -8.71
CA LEU A 221 14.91 -12.79 -9.44
C LEU A 221 14.30 -13.01 -10.82
N ARG A 222 13.29 -12.20 -11.17
CA ARG A 222 12.82 -11.99 -12.55
C ARG A 222 12.89 -10.53 -12.91
N GLN A 223 13.18 -10.24 -14.17
CA GLN A 223 13.28 -8.87 -14.64
C GLN A 223 12.84 -8.73 -16.10
N TRP A 224 12.19 -7.62 -16.43
CA TRP A 224 11.71 -7.35 -17.78
C TRP A 224 11.60 -5.85 -18.06
N PRO A 225 11.78 -5.41 -19.31
CA PRO A 225 11.53 -4.03 -19.70
C PRO A 225 10.03 -3.71 -19.71
N MET A 226 9.69 -2.49 -19.30
CA MET A 226 8.36 -1.88 -19.46
C MET A 226 8.51 -0.50 -20.08
N THR A 227 7.79 -0.26 -21.17
CA THR A 227 7.79 1.00 -21.91
C THR A 227 6.48 1.74 -21.67
N ASP A 228 6.56 3.01 -21.31
CA ASP A 228 5.39 3.87 -21.14
C ASP A 228 4.89 4.48 -22.46
N ALA A 229 3.79 5.23 -22.42
CA ALA A 229 3.20 5.83 -23.61
C ALA A 229 4.08 6.92 -24.26
N THR A 230 5.14 7.38 -23.58
CA THR A 230 6.11 8.35 -24.11
C THR A 230 7.29 7.68 -24.80
N GLY A 231 7.37 6.34 -24.75
CA GLY A 231 8.49 5.56 -25.30
C GLY A 231 9.64 5.37 -24.30
N LYS A 232 9.52 5.87 -23.06
CA LYS A 232 10.54 5.67 -22.03
C LYS A 232 10.46 4.25 -21.49
N THR A 233 11.60 3.56 -21.46
CA THR A 233 11.69 2.17 -21.00
C THR A 233 12.40 2.09 -19.66
N TYR A 234 11.83 1.34 -18.73
CA TYR A 234 12.38 1.04 -17.41
C TYR A 234 12.52 -0.46 -17.22
N LEU A 235 13.44 -0.87 -16.35
CA LEU A 235 13.59 -2.27 -15.95
C LEU A 235 12.75 -2.53 -14.69
N ILE A 236 11.76 -3.40 -14.80
CA ILE A 236 11.03 -3.92 -13.65
C ILE A 236 11.75 -5.16 -13.13
N ARG A 237 11.95 -5.23 -11.81
CA ARG A 237 12.58 -6.33 -11.09
C ARG A 237 11.59 -6.90 -10.08
N LEU A 238 11.54 -8.22 -9.96
CA LEU A 238 10.74 -8.95 -9.01
C LEU A 238 11.65 -9.92 -8.27
N ALA A 239 12.02 -9.54 -7.05
CA ALA A 239 12.77 -10.37 -6.11
C ALA A 239 11.76 -11.10 -5.22
N VAL A 240 11.78 -12.44 -5.20
CA VAL A 240 10.84 -13.27 -4.45
C VAL A 240 11.59 -14.18 -3.50
N HIS A 241 11.53 -13.87 -2.21
CA HIS A 241 11.92 -14.77 -1.14
C HIS A 241 10.72 -15.65 -0.77
N HIS A 242 10.84 -16.95 -1.03
CA HIS A 242 9.77 -17.91 -0.77
C HIS A 242 10.32 -19.34 -0.71
N MET A 243 9.50 -20.29 -0.25
CA MET A 243 9.84 -21.73 -0.18
C MET A 243 9.29 -22.58 -1.34
N GLY A 244 8.69 -21.94 -2.35
CA GLY A 244 8.05 -22.61 -3.49
C GLY A 244 9.02 -22.91 -4.64
N THR A 245 8.48 -23.19 -5.81
CA THR A 245 9.27 -23.52 -7.01
C THR A 245 9.53 -22.30 -7.91
N GLU A 246 10.61 -22.33 -8.70
CA GLU A 246 10.88 -21.31 -9.73
C GLU A 246 9.73 -21.17 -10.75
N ALA A 247 8.98 -22.24 -11.02
CA ALA A 247 7.82 -22.21 -11.91
C ALA A 247 6.64 -21.41 -11.33
N GLU A 248 6.47 -21.40 -10.01
CA GLU A 248 5.52 -20.53 -9.33
C GLU A 248 5.95 -19.05 -9.47
N VAL A 249 7.25 -18.77 -9.32
CA VAL A 249 7.80 -17.42 -9.54
C VAL A 249 7.58 -16.97 -10.99
N ASP A 250 7.80 -17.85 -11.97
CA ASP A 250 7.54 -17.55 -13.40
C ASP A 250 6.06 -17.23 -13.64
N THR A 251 5.16 -18.01 -13.04
CA THR A 251 3.71 -17.79 -13.13
C THR A 251 3.33 -16.44 -12.51
N TYR A 252 3.85 -16.13 -11.33
CA TYR A 252 3.60 -14.86 -10.65
C TYR A 252 4.17 -13.67 -11.43
N ALA A 253 5.37 -13.78 -11.98
CA ALA A 253 5.99 -12.75 -12.82
C ALA A 253 5.18 -12.46 -14.09
N ALA A 254 4.67 -13.51 -14.75
CA ALA A 254 3.84 -13.35 -15.94
C ALA A 254 2.53 -12.62 -15.65
N LYS A 255 1.88 -12.92 -14.51
CA LYS A 255 0.66 -12.24 -14.04
C LYS A 255 0.96 -10.78 -13.66
N THR A 256 2.02 -10.57 -12.88
CA THR A 256 2.52 -9.24 -12.47
C THR A 256 2.77 -8.34 -13.68
N LYS A 257 3.44 -8.85 -14.72
CA LYS A 257 3.68 -8.09 -15.96
C LYS A 257 2.39 -7.59 -16.63
N ARG A 258 1.34 -8.40 -16.68
CA ARG A 258 0.03 -8.01 -17.25
C ARG A 258 -0.66 -6.95 -16.41
N VAL A 259 -0.59 -7.08 -15.08
CA VAL A 259 -1.16 -6.10 -14.14
C VAL A 259 -0.44 -4.75 -14.23
N ILE A 260 0.90 -4.75 -14.24
CA ILE A 260 1.72 -3.53 -14.39
C ILE A 260 1.43 -2.81 -15.71
N ALA A 261 1.16 -3.55 -16.80
CA ALA A 261 0.78 -2.93 -18.07
C ALA A 261 -0.51 -2.09 -17.95
N GLN A 262 -1.47 -2.49 -17.10
CA GLN A 262 -2.67 -1.70 -16.85
C GLN A 262 -2.39 -0.44 -16.02
N HIS A 263 -1.40 -0.46 -15.13
CA HIS A 263 -0.96 0.74 -14.40
C HIS A 263 -0.36 1.77 -15.36
N TYR A 264 0.50 1.31 -16.27
CA TYR A 264 1.07 2.16 -17.31
C TYR A 264 -0.02 2.73 -18.24
N ALA A 265 -1.03 1.93 -18.60
CA ALA A 265 -2.16 2.38 -19.39
C ALA A 265 -3.03 3.42 -18.66
N LEU A 266 -3.24 3.25 -17.34
CA LEU A 266 -3.97 4.19 -16.50
C LEU A 266 -3.31 5.57 -16.52
N PHE A 267 -2.03 5.67 -16.17
CA PHE A 267 -1.36 6.96 -16.01
C PHE A 267 -0.72 7.51 -17.30
N GLY A 268 -0.49 6.67 -18.31
CA GLY A 268 0.15 7.03 -19.57
C GLY A 268 1.66 7.24 -19.46
N ARG A 269 2.10 8.15 -18.57
CA ARG A 269 3.50 8.40 -18.26
C ARG A 269 3.89 7.71 -16.97
N ALA A 270 4.95 6.91 -17.00
CA ALA A 270 5.45 6.23 -15.81
C ALA A 270 6.19 7.21 -14.87
N PRO A 271 6.29 6.89 -13.56
CA PRO A 271 7.07 7.66 -12.62
C PRO A 271 8.54 7.64 -13.05
N ARG A 272 9.31 8.62 -12.58
CA ARG A 272 10.76 8.64 -12.80
C ARG A 272 11.43 7.72 -11.81
N TYR A 273 11.72 6.50 -12.24
CA TYR A 273 12.57 5.60 -11.46
C TYR A 273 14.02 6.06 -11.57
N ASP A 274 14.60 6.56 -10.47
CA ASP A 274 15.78 7.43 -10.47
C ASP A 274 17.02 6.81 -11.13
N TYR A 275 17.13 5.48 -11.05
CA TYR A 275 18.23 4.70 -11.66
C TYR A 275 17.75 3.76 -12.77
N GLY A 276 16.58 4.03 -13.37
CA GLY A 276 16.02 3.25 -14.47
C GLY A 276 15.34 1.94 -14.04
N THR A 277 15.23 1.68 -12.74
CA THR A 277 14.72 0.41 -12.19
C THR A 277 13.61 0.60 -11.15
N TYR A 278 12.59 -0.25 -11.19
CA TYR A 278 11.66 -0.45 -10.08
C TYR A 278 11.76 -1.89 -9.55
N THR A 279 11.80 -2.08 -8.23
CA THR A 279 11.97 -3.41 -7.62
C THR A 279 10.82 -3.78 -6.70
N PHE A 280 10.08 -4.83 -7.05
CA PHE A 280 9.19 -5.52 -6.11
C PHE A 280 10.02 -6.43 -5.24
N ILE A 281 9.98 -6.21 -3.92
CA ILE A 281 10.63 -7.01 -2.89
C ILE A 281 9.54 -7.85 -2.23
N ALA A 282 9.38 -9.08 -2.69
CA ALA A 282 8.35 -9.99 -2.21
C ALA A 282 8.93 -10.98 -1.21
N ASP A 283 8.39 -10.99 0.00
CA ASP A 283 8.83 -11.86 1.10
C ASP A 283 7.66 -12.71 1.61
N TYR A 284 7.61 -13.95 1.12
CA TYR A 284 6.47 -14.86 1.29
C TYR A 284 6.89 -16.08 2.11
N MET A 285 7.06 -15.86 3.42
CA MET A 285 7.62 -16.80 4.38
C MET A 285 6.67 -17.03 5.57
N PRO A 286 6.57 -18.25 6.13
CA PRO A 286 5.57 -18.58 7.16
C PRO A 286 5.71 -17.79 8.47
N GLN A 287 6.90 -17.27 8.76
CA GLN A 287 7.19 -16.47 9.95
C GLN A 287 6.95 -14.95 9.77
N ILE A 288 6.51 -14.50 8.59
CA ILE A 288 6.23 -13.09 8.31
C ILE A 288 4.76 -12.73 8.55
N ALA A 289 4.49 -11.48 8.93
CA ALA A 289 3.14 -10.95 8.94
C ALA A 289 2.74 -10.44 7.54
N GLY A 290 1.44 -10.43 7.26
CA GLY A 290 0.92 -9.97 5.97
C GLY A 290 0.79 -8.46 5.90
N ASP A 291 1.43 -7.83 4.91
CA ASP A 291 1.43 -6.36 4.73
C ASP A 291 1.94 -5.96 3.32
N GLY A 292 1.86 -4.66 3.02
CA GLY A 292 2.48 -4.03 1.87
C GLY A 292 2.92 -2.61 2.24
N MET A 293 4.05 -2.18 1.70
CA MET A 293 4.54 -0.81 1.86
C MET A 293 5.11 -0.29 0.56
N GLU A 294 4.62 0.87 0.15
CA GLU A 294 5.06 1.60 -1.00
C GLU A 294 6.39 2.31 -0.75
N HIS A 295 7.22 2.40 -1.78
CA HIS A 295 8.43 3.21 -1.78
C HIS A 295 8.66 3.80 -3.17
N ARG A 296 9.54 4.81 -3.24
CA ARG A 296 9.73 5.63 -4.45
C ARG A 296 10.06 4.82 -5.70
N ASN A 297 10.94 3.83 -5.56
CA ASN A 297 11.47 2.98 -6.65
C ASN A 297 11.38 1.48 -6.31
N SER A 298 10.64 1.13 -5.26
CA SER A 298 10.41 -0.24 -4.85
C SER A 298 9.12 -0.37 -4.07
N THR A 299 8.80 -1.59 -3.70
CA THR A 299 7.82 -1.87 -2.66
C THR A 299 8.27 -3.12 -1.93
N ILE A 300 7.96 -3.23 -0.65
CA ILE A 300 8.08 -4.47 0.09
C ILE A 300 6.69 -5.04 0.35
N ILE A 301 6.47 -6.29 -0.05
CA ILE A 301 5.18 -6.98 0.03
C ILE A 301 5.36 -8.32 0.74
N THR A 302 4.59 -8.53 1.79
CA THR A 302 4.79 -9.66 2.70
C THR A 302 3.53 -10.49 2.86
N GLN A 303 3.68 -11.81 2.94
CA GLN A 303 2.59 -12.74 3.25
C GLN A 303 3.09 -14.01 3.92
N PRO A 304 2.37 -14.55 4.93
CA PRO A 304 2.74 -15.81 5.57
C PRO A 304 2.57 -17.03 4.65
N ARG A 305 1.80 -16.90 3.56
CA ARG A 305 1.50 -18.01 2.65
C ARG A 305 2.31 -17.90 1.37
N GLY A 306 2.77 -19.06 0.89
CA GLY A 306 3.48 -19.16 -0.40
C GLY A 306 2.60 -18.80 -1.60
N LEU A 307 3.21 -18.63 -2.77
CA LEU A 307 2.53 -18.23 -4.01
C LEU A 307 1.40 -19.20 -4.40
N ALA A 308 1.71 -20.49 -4.53
CA ALA A 308 0.72 -21.50 -4.91
C ALA A 308 -0.36 -21.70 -3.83
N GLU A 309 0.03 -21.73 -2.56
CA GLU A 309 -0.87 -21.88 -1.41
C GLU A 309 -1.91 -20.76 -1.35
N ALA A 310 -1.49 -19.53 -1.66
CA ALA A 310 -2.38 -18.37 -1.73
C ALA A 310 -3.11 -18.23 -3.06
N ASN A 311 -2.94 -19.16 -4.01
CA ASN A 311 -3.44 -19.05 -5.37
C ASN A 311 -3.08 -17.71 -6.02
N TYR A 312 -1.84 -17.24 -5.80
CA TYR A 312 -1.32 -15.97 -6.30
C TYR A 312 -2.11 -14.73 -5.86
N ALA A 313 -2.88 -14.80 -4.76
CA ALA A 313 -3.65 -13.68 -4.22
C ALA A 313 -2.77 -12.48 -3.82
N GLN A 314 -1.46 -12.68 -3.65
CA GLN A 314 -0.48 -11.62 -3.42
C GLN A 314 -0.48 -10.54 -4.53
N LEU A 315 -1.01 -10.85 -5.73
CA LEU A 315 -1.24 -9.86 -6.78
C LEU A 315 -2.07 -8.67 -6.29
N ASN A 316 -2.97 -8.86 -5.32
CA ASN A 316 -3.77 -7.79 -4.76
C ASN A 316 -2.91 -6.73 -4.07
N THR A 317 -2.04 -7.14 -3.15
CA THR A 317 -1.07 -6.25 -2.50
C THR A 317 -0.11 -5.66 -3.52
N LEU A 318 0.44 -6.48 -4.43
CA LEU A 318 1.35 -5.97 -5.48
C LEU A 318 0.72 -4.86 -6.33
N SER A 319 -0.53 -5.04 -6.75
CA SER A 319 -1.26 -4.06 -7.55
C SER A 319 -1.52 -2.78 -6.75
N HIS A 320 -1.93 -2.91 -5.49
CA HIS A 320 -2.10 -1.78 -4.57
C HIS A 320 -0.81 -0.98 -4.43
N GLU A 321 0.29 -1.63 -4.04
CA GLU A 321 1.58 -0.94 -3.83
C GLU A 321 2.14 -0.32 -5.11
N PHE A 322 1.85 -0.90 -6.29
CA PHE A 322 2.35 -0.32 -7.53
C PHE A 322 1.59 0.92 -7.98
N VAL A 323 0.31 1.08 -7.62
CA VAL A 323 -0.39 2.36 -7.82
C VAL A 323 0.29 3.47 -7.02
N HIS A 324 0.80 3.16 -5.82
CA HIS A 324 1.48 4.13 -4.98
C HIS A 324 2.75 4.74 -5.58
N SER A 325 3.38 4.07 -6.55
CA SER A 325 4.49 4.65 -7.33
C SER A 325 4.12 6.01 -7.99
N TRP A 326 2.84 6.19 -8.33
CA TRP A 326 2.25 7.47 -8.71
C TRP A 326 1.60 8.16 -7.53
N ASN A 327 0.68 7.46 -6.84
CA ASN A 327 -0.18 8.00 -5.78
C ASN A 327 0.10 7.36 -4.42
N VAL A 328 1.27 7.65 -3.87
CA VAL A 328 1.44 8.66 -2.82
C VAL A 328 2.92 9.07 -2.77
N GLU A 329 3.78 8.31 -3.44
CA GLU A 329 5.22 8.54 -3.53
C GLU A 329 5.64 9.77 -4.33
N ARG A 330 4.76 10.30 -5.19
CA ARG A 330 5.03 11.48 -6.01
C ARG A 330 3.86 12.44 -6.08
N LEU A 331 2.66 11.94 -6.35
CA LEU A 331 1.42 12.66 -6.05
C LEU A 331 1.14 12.53 -4.56
N ARG A 332 1.77 13.39 -3.75
CA ARG A 332 1.82 13.28 -2.28
C ARG A 332 1.06 14.43 -1.57
N PRO A 333 0.34 14.18 -0.47
CA PRO A 333 -0.17 15.23 0.40
C PRO A 333 0.96 16.15 0.92
N ALA A 334 0.67 17.44 1.05
CA ALA A 334 1.63 18.42 1.55
C ALA A 334 2.14 18.13 2.97
N GLU A 335 1.33 17.49 3.82
CA GLU A 335 1.73 17.16 5.19
C GLU A 335 2.72 15.99 5.29
N LEU A 336 2.95 15.26 4.19
CA LEU A 336 3.87 14.11 4.13
C LEU A 336 5.21 14.46 3.43
N GLU A 337 5.41 15.70 2.99
CA GLU A 337 6.61 16.12 2.25
C GLU A 337 7.32 17.33 2.91
N PRO A 338 8.55 17.17 3.44
CA PRO A 338 9.23 15.90 3.71
C PRO A 338 8.59 15.16 4.90
N PHE A 339 8.84 13.86 5.01
CA PHE A 339 8.41 13.10 6.19
C PHE A 339 9.16 13.55 7.46
N ASP A 340 8.43 13.79 8.54
CA ASP A 340 9.01 13.94 9.87
C ASP A 340 9.04 12.58 10.58
N PHE A 341 10.24 11.98 10.64
CA PHE A 341 10.49 10.69 11.28
C PHE A 341 10.35 10.70 12.81
N THR A 342 10.00 11.83 13.42
CA THR A 342 9.78 11.96 14.87
C THR A 342 8.31 12.14 15.24
N ARG A 343 7.43 12.28 14.24
CA ARG A 343 5.99 12.56 14.40
C ARG A 343 5.13 11.59 13.57
N ALA A 344 3.83 11.57 13.85
CA ALA A 344 2.87 10.69 13.16
C ALA A 344 2.54 11.10 11.72
N ASN A 345 2.87 12.34 11.31
CA ASN A 345 2.54 12.91 10.00
C ASN A 345 1.03 12.82 9.62
N PRO A 346 0.11 13.39 10.43
CA PRO A 346 -1.31 13.32 10.11
C PRO A 346 -1.65 14.15 8.87
N THR A 347 -2.48 13.60 7.97
CA THR A 347 -3.01 14.31 6.79
C THR A 347 -4.51 14.04 6.63
N PRO A 348 -5.32 15.02 6.20
CA PRO A 348 -6.72 14.80 5.87
C PRO A 348 -6.92 14.05 4.54
N SER A 349 -5.84 13.72 3.81
CA SER A 349 -5.92 13.25 2.43
C SER A 349 -5.69 11.75 2.22
N LEU A 350 -5.62 10.94 3.29
CA LEU A 350 -5.39 9.49 3.16
C LEU A 350 -6.55 8.79 2.43
N TRP A 351 -7.78 9.27 2.53
CA TRP A 351 -8.89 8.74 1.73
C TRP A 351 -8.63 8.82 0.21
N PHE A 352 -7.84 9.79 -0.25
CA PHE A 352 -7.44 9.90 -1.64
C PHE A 352 -6.18 9.07 -1.88
N ALA A 353 -5.11 9.28 -1.09
CA ALA A 353 -3.85 8.56 -1.26
C ALA A 353 -4.02 7.02 -1.20
N GLU A 354 -4.82 6.55 -0.24
CA GLU A 354 -4.98 5.12 0.07
C GLU A 354 -6.29 4.59 -0.49
N GLY A 355 -7.37 5.36 -0.37
CA GLY A 355 -8.67 4.89 -0.82
C GLY A 355 -8.81 4.81 -2.35
N PHE A 356 -8.22 5.74 -3.11
CA PHE A 356 -8.25 5.62 -4.57
C PHE A 356 -7.35 4.47 -5.03
N THR A 357 -6.22 4.26 -4.35
CA THR A 357 -5.33 3.12 -4.58
C THR A 357 -6.05 1.80 -4.28
N GLN A 358 -6.81 1.73 -3.19
CA GLN A 358 -7.66 0.59 -2.81
C GLN A 358 -8.77 0.29 -3.84
N TYR A 359 -9.25 1.30 -4.57
CA TYR A 359 -10.16 1.13 -5.70
C TYR A 359 -9.45 0.59 -6.95
N TYR A 360 -8.29 1.17 -7.31
CA TYR A 360 -7.56 0.80 -8.51
C TYR A 360 -6.87 -0.56 -8.42
N GLY A 361 -6.32 -0.95 -7.26
CA GLY A 361 -5.63 -2.22 -7.06
C GLY A 361 -6.37 -3.43 -7.66
N PRO A 362 -7.59 -3.77 -7.18
CA PRO A 362 -8.39 -4.86 -7.73
C PRO A 362 -8.94 -4.57 -9.13
N LEU A 363 -9.23 -3.31 -9.47
CA LEU A 363 -9.71 -2.93 -10.80
C LEU A 363 -8.67 -3.21 -11.89
N LEU A 364 -7.40 -2.93 -11.63
CA LEU A 364 -6.30 -3.14 -12.59
C LEU A 364 -5.99 -4.63 -12.77
N ILE A 365 -6.14 -5.44 -11.72
CA ILE A 365 -6.11 -6.91 -11.82
C ILE A 365 -7.24 -7.41 -12.72
N ARG A 366 -8.46 -6.87 -12.53
CA ARG A 366 -9.61 -7.22 -13.37
C ARG A 366 -9.38 -6.82 -14.83
N ARG A 367 -8.90 -5.60 -15.09
CA ARG A 367 -8.59 -5.10 -16.44
C ARG A 367 -7.47 -5.89 -17.12
N ALA A 368 -6.55 -6.45 -16.33
CA ALA A 368 -5.49 -7.33 -16.83
C ALA A 368 -5.96 -8.74 -17.19
N GLY A 369 -7.20 -9.11 -16.84
CA GLY A 369 -7.75 -10.45 -17.04
C GLY A 369 -7.32 -11.46 -15.97
N GLU A 370 -6.77 -11.00 -14.84
CA GLU A 370 -6.32 -11.86 -13.72
C GLU A 370 -7.42 -12.12 -12.68
N SER A 371 -8.60 -11.55 -12.86
CA SER A 371 -9.78 -11.74 -12.01
C SER A 371 -11.04 -11.78 -12.87
N SER A 372 -12.05 -12.54 -12.44
CA SER A 372 -13.37 -12.55 -13.08
C SER A 372 -14.18 -11.30 -12.71
N VAL A 373 -15.23 -10.99 -13.47
CA VAL A 373 -16.17 -9.92 -13.10
C VAL A 373 -16.80 -10.23 -11.74
N ASP A 374 -17.21 -11.48 -11.51
CA ASP A 374 -17.92 -11.85 -10.28
C ASP A 374 -17.01 -11.77 -9.04
N ASP A 375 -15.73 -12.10 -9.18
CA ASP A 375 -14.77 -11.93 -8.08
C ASP A 375 -14.52 -10.45 -7.76
N PHE A 376 -14.34 -9.61 -8.79
CA PHE A 376 -14.23 -8.17 -8.61
C PHE A 376 -15.48 -7.58 -7.92
N LEU A 377 -16.68 -7.96 -8.38
CA LEU A 377 -17.93 -7.46 -7.81
C LEU A 377 -18.17 -7.96 -6.37
N ARG A 378 -17.72 -9.16 -6.03
CA ARG A 378 -17.78 -9.67 -4.65
C ARG A 378 -16.92 -8.80 -3.71
N GLY A 379 -15.69 -8.49 -4.13
CA GLY A 379 -14.79 -7.59 -3.39
C GLY A 379 -15.37 -6.17 -3.27
N LEU A 380 -15.78 -5.58 -4.40
CA LEU A 380 -16.41 -4.26 -4.44
C LEU A 380 -17.66 -4.19 -3.55
N GLY A 381 -18.51 -5.21 -3.60
CA GLY A 381 -19.71 -5.33 -2.78
C GLY A 381 -19.38 -5.37 -1.29
N GLY A 382 -18.35 -6.12 -0.88
CA GLY A 382 -17.87 -6.14 0.51
C GLY A 382 -17.41 -4.76 0.99
N THR A 383 -16.57 -4.09 0.21
CA THR A 383 -16.11 -2.72 0.49
C THR A 383 -17.28 -1.74 0.61
N LEU A 384 -18.23 -1.79 -0.33
CA LEU A 384 -19.40 -0.92 -0.31
C LEU A 384 -20.29 -1.18 0.91
N ASN A 385 -20.51 -2.45 1.29
CA ASN A 385 -21.26 -2.80 2.50
C ASN A 385 -20.62 -2.21 3.76
N GLY A 386 -19.30 -2.35 3.91
CA GLY A 386 -18.57 -1.86 5.09
C GLY A 386 -18.72 -0.35 5.30
N VAL A 387 -18.76 0.43 4.22
CA VAL A 387 -18.88 1.89 4.29
C VAL A 387 -20.34 2.34 4.41
N VAL A 388 -21.25 1.79 3.60
CA VAL A 388 -22.67 2.17 3.62
C VAL A 388 -23.28 1.89 4.99
N ASN A 389 -23.00 0.71 5.56
CA ASN A 389 -23.53 0.25 6.83
C ASN A 389 -22.64 0.59 8.04
N GLY A 390 -21.47 1.18 7.82
CA GLY A 390 -20.53 1.53 8.88
C GLY A 390 -21.03 2.69 9.75
N SER A 391 -20.95 2.52 11.06
CA SER A 391 -21.38 3.53 12.06
C SER A 391 -20.47 4.75 12.10
N GLY A 392 -19.17 4.60 11.77
CA GLY A 392 -18.19 5.69 11.80
C GLY A 392 -18.56 6.90 10.93
N ARG A 393 -19.34 6.72 9.84
CA ARG A 393 -19.81 7.84 9.00
C ARG A 393 -20.68 8.85 9.75
N ARG A 394 -21.27 8.47 10.89
CA ARG A 394 -22.03 9.38 11.75
C ARG A 394 -21.13 10.35 12.52
N TYR A 395 -19.82 10.08 12.58
CA TYR A 395 -18.85 10.80 13.39
C TYR A 395 -17.77 11.51 12.57
N GLY A 396 -17.81 11.40 11.24
CA GLY A 396 -16.88 12.10 10.34
C GLY A 396 -17.00 11.69 8.86
N GLY A 397 -16.60 12.60 7.98
CA GLY A 397 -16.32 12.30 6.57
C GLY A 397 -14.98 11.57 6.39
N PRO A 398 -14.60 11.22 5.15
CA PRO A 398 -13.34 10.54 4.86
C PRO A 398 -12.08 11.34 5.26
N GLU A 399 -12.13 12.68 5.26
CA GLU A 399 -11.01 13.51 5.76
C GLU A 399 -10.78 13.30 7.26
N GLU A 400 -11.85 13.28 8.05
CA GLU A 400 -11.78 13.01 9.50
C GLU A 400 -11.27 11.59 9.79
N MET A 401 -11.69 10.59 8.99
CA MET A 401 -11.15 9.23 9.13
C MET A 401 -9.66 9.17 8.80
N SER A 402 -9.18 9.98 7.86
CA SER A 402 -7.75 10.10 7.53
C SER A 402 -6.97 10.68 8.72
N LEU A 403 -7.49 11.73 9.37
CA LEU A 403 -6.86 12.33 10.55
C LEU A 403 -6.83 11.40 11.78
N ARG A 404 -7.73 10.41 11.83
CA ARG A 404 -7.77 9.38 12.89
C ARG A 404 -6.87 8.17 12.63
N ALA A 405 -6.30 8.05 11.44
CA ALA A 405 -5.41 6.95 11.05
C ALA A 405 -4.33 6.63 12.12
N PRO A 406 -3.62 7.63 12.70
CA PRO A 406 -2.58 7.33 13.69
C PRO A 406 -3.07 6.52 14.89
N PHE A 407 -4.33 6.73 15.32
CA PHE A 407 -4.91 6.07 16.48
C PHE A 407 -5.33 4.62 16.23
N VAL A 408 -5.50 4.24 14.97
CA VAL A 408 -5.96 2.91 14.58
C VAL A 408 -4.82 2.06 14.02
N ASP A 409 -3.91 2.69 13.28
CA ASP A 409 -2.87 1.97 12.53
C ASP A 409 -1.77 1.43 13.47
N ALA A 410 -1.30 2.23 14.44
CA ALA A 410 -0.27 1.73 15.37
C ALA A 410 -0.22 2.37 16.76
N ALA A 411 -0.98 3.42 17.09
CA ALA A 411 -0.99 3.99 18.44
C ALA A 411 -1.80 3.10 19.42
N LYS A 412 -1.30 1.90 19.68
CA LYS A 412 -1.88 0.93 20.62
C LYS A 412 -1.78 1.46 22.06
N SER A 413 -2.89 1.37 22.80
CA SER A 413 -3.00 1.71 24.21
C SER A 413 -3.63 0.56 24.99
N ILE A 414 -3.41 0.51 26.30
CA ILE A 414 -4.17 -0.36 27.22
C ILE A 414 -5.64 0.11 27.29
N ASP A 415 -5.86 1.42 27.12
CA ASP A 415 -7.19 2.00 27.01
C ASP A 415 -7.84 1.60 25.68
N ARG A 416 -9.12 1.21 25.73
CA ARG A 416 -9.85 0.69 24.57
C ARG A 416 -10.49 1.82 23.78
N THR A 417 -10.37 1.75 22.45
CA THR A 417 -11.07 2.67 21.55
C THR A 417 -12.44 2.11 21.17
N ASN A 418 -13.46 2.97 21.12
CA ASN A 418 -14.76 2.58 20.58
C ASN A 418 -14.68 2.40 19.05
N PRO A 419 -14.83 1.19 18.49
CA PRO A 419 -14.67 0.99 17.04
C PRO A 419 -15.81 1.64 16.22
N ASN A 420 -16.93 2.01 16.86
CA ASN A 420 -18.08 2.59 16.17
C ASN A 420 -17.87 4.04 15.69
N ILE A 421 -16.79 4.70 16.10
CA ILE A 421 -16.48 6.08 15.68
C ILE A 421 -15.51 6.14 14.50
N PHE A 422 -15.11 4.98 13.95
CA PHE A 422 -14.11 4.90 12.89
C PHE A 422 -14.57 3.97 11.78
N ILE A 423 -14.22 4.33 10.55
CA ILE A 423 -14.22 3.45 9.37
C ILE A 423 -12.88 3.71 8.70
N SER A 424 -12.20 2.65 8.28
CA SER A 424 -10.91 2.81 7.60
C SER A 424 -11.04 3.71 6.38
N TYR A 425 -10.10 4.64 6.26
CA TYR A 425 -10.01 5.59 5.15
C TYR A 425 -9.74 4.88 3.81
N TYR A 426 -9.18 3.66 3.82
CA TYR A 426 -9.03 2.79 2.65
C TYR A 426 -10.38 2.44 1.99
N PRO A 427 -11.28 1.65 2.62
CA PRO A 427 -12.57 1.32 2.01
C PRO A 427 -13.45 2.56 1.83
N TYR A 428 -13.39 3.54 2.74
CA TYR A 428 -14.20 4.75 2.60
C TYR A 428 -13.78 5.54 1.35
N GLY A 429 -12.49 5.81 1.18
CA GLY A 429 -11.99 6.48 -0.01
C GLY A 429 -12.19 5.67 -1.29
N ALA A 430 -12.13 4.33 -1.25
CA ALA A 430 -12.48 3.49 -2.40
C ALA A 430 -13.95 3.62 -2.83
N VAL A 431 -14.87 3.77 -1.87
CA VAL A 431 -16.29 4.04 -2.14
C VAL A 431 -16.49 5.45 -2.69
N VAL A 432 -15.73 6.44 -2.22
CA VAL A 432 -15.71 7.80 -2.81
C VAL A 432 -15.17 7.75 -4.25
N ALA A 433 -14.11 6.99 -4.52
CA ALA A 433 -13.56 6.77 -5.85
C ALA A 433 -14.57 6.11 -6.80
N LEU A 434 -15.27 5.06 -6.34
CA LEU A 434 -16.37 4.43 -7.08
C LEU A 434 -17.48 5.42 -7.40
N ALA A 435 -17.92 6.20 -6.40
CA ALA A 435 -18.94 7.22 -6.56
C ALA A 435 -18.53 8.28 -7.59
N LEU A 436 -17.27 8.68 -7.59
CA LEU A 436 -16.72 9.64 -8.54
C LEU A 436 -16.64 9.05 -9.94
N ASP A 437 -16.07 7.85 -10.11
CA ASP A 437 -15.91 7.22 -11.44
C ASP A 437 -17.26 7.02 -12.14
N LEU A 438 -18.26 6.50 -11.43
CA LEU A 438 -19.58 6.27 -12.01
C LEU A 438 -20.32 7.56 -12.34
N GLN A 439 -20.16 8.63 -11.54
CA GLN A 439 -20.74 9.94 -11.84
C GLN A 439 -20.02 10.64 -12.99
N LEU A 440 -18.70 10.53 -13.07
CA LEU A 440 -17.90 11.08 -14.18
C LEU A 440 -18.34 10.46 -15.50
N ARG A 441 -18.36 9.13 -15.56
CA ARG A 441 -18.80 8.37 -16.76
C ARG A 441 -20.23 8.67 -17.17
N GLN A 442 -21.11 8.92 -16.20
CA GLN A 442 -22.52 9.24 -16.46
C GLN A 442 -22.69 10.66 -17.03
N ARG A 443 -21.98 11.64 -16.47
CA ARG A 443 -22.27 13.07 -16.69
C ARG A 443 -21.38 13.73 -17.73
N PHE A 444 -20.15 13.24 -17.89
CA PHE A 444 -19.11 13.88 -18.68
C PHE A 444 -18.58 12.89 -19.73
N PRO A 445 -19.10 12.91 -20.96
CA PRO A 445 -18.68 11.99 -22.01
C PRO A 445 -17.16 11.97 -22.19
N GLY A 446 -16.54 10.79 -22.07
CA GLY A 446 -15.10 10.60 -22.21
C GLY A 446 -14.25 10.97 -20.98
N VAL A 447 -14.86 11.48 -19.90
CA VAL A 447 -14.18 11.71 -18.62
C VAL A 447 -14.45 10.55 -17.68
N THR A 448 -13.39 9.99 -17.13
CA THR A 448 -13.44 8.89 -16.16
C THR A 448 -12.57 9.24 -14.95
N LEU A 449 -12.58 8.38 -13.92
CA LEU A 449 -11.61 8.53 -12.84
C LEU A 449 -10.16 8.47 -13.34
N ASP A 450 -9.88 7.65 -14.37
CA ASP A 450 -8.57 7.59 -15.01
C ASP A 450 -8.15 8.97 -15.56
N SER A 451 -9.07 9.72 -16.17
CA SER A 451 -8.82 11.08 -16.66
C SER A 451 -8.45 12.03 -15.52
N TYR A 452 -9.15 11.94 -14.38
CA TYR A 452 -8.86 12.75 -13.20
C TYR A 452 -7.50 12.41 -12.58
N MET A 453 -7.17 11.13 -12.42
CA MET A 453 -5.87 10.70 -11.90
C MET A 453 -4.72 11.11 -12.84
N ARG A 454 -4.91 10.98 -14.15
CA ARG A 454 -3.91 11.42 -15.13
C ARG A 454 -3.71 12.93 -15.10
N HIS A 455 -4.78 13.71 -14.97
CA HIS A 455 -4.69 15.17 -14.83
C HIS A 455 -3.89 15.58 -13.58
N LEU A 456 -4.17 14.97 -12.43
CA LEU A 456 -3.40 15.23 -11.20
C LEU A 456 -1.94 14.78 -11.33
N TRP A 457 -1.68 13.65 -11.97
CA TRP A 457 -0.33 13.19 -12.24
C TRP A 457 0.45 14.18 -13.11
N GLU A 458 -0.13 14.62 -14.23
CA GLU A 458 0.54 15.51 -15.18
C GLU A 458 0.77 16.92 -14.64
N THR A 459 -0.18 17.44 -13.84
CA THR A 459 -0.11 18.81 -13.30
C THR A 459 0.70 18.92 -12.02
N ARG A 460 0.82 17.81 -11.26
CA ARG A 460 1.45 17.80 -9.94
C ARG A 460 2.45 16.68 -9.75
N GLY A 461 2.03 15.43 -9.92
CA GLY A 461 2.83 14.27 -9.55
C GLY A 461 4.15 14.14 -10.33
N ASP A 462 4.16 14.30 -11.67
CA ASP A 462 5.40 14.20 -12.48
C ASP A 462 6.41 15.32 -12.18
N ALA A 463 5.91 16.44 -11.63
CA ALA A 463 6.74 17.54 -11.13
C ALA A 463 7.02 17.45 -9.62
N GLU A 464 6.59 16.36 -8.96
CA GLU A 464 6.72 16.12 -7.52
C GLU A 464 6.24 17.31 -6.68
N LYS A 465 5.12 17.92 -7.08
CA LYS A 465 4.49 19.03 -6.35
C LYS A 465 3.46 18.46 -5.37
N PRO A 466 3.65 18.63 -4.05
CA PRO A 466 2.66 18.16 -3.09
C PRO A 466 1.30 18.84 -3.29
N TYR A 467 0.23 18.16 -2.89
CA TYR A 467 -1.14 18.65 -3.02
C TYR A 467 -1.81 18.89 -1.66
N THR A 468 -2.79 19.78 -1.67
CA THR A 468 -3.76 19.99 -0.58
C THR A 468 -5.16 19.50 -1.01
N PRO A 469 -6.13 19.32 -0.10
CA PRO A 469 -7.50 18.99 -0.48
C PRO A 469 -8.11 19.95 -1.52
N ALA A 470 -7.82 21.26 -1.42
CA ALA A 470 -8.28 22.26 -2.39
C ALA A 470 -7.69 22.07 -3.80
N ASP A 471 -6.51 21.44 -3.89
CA ASP A 471 -5.89 21.11 -5.16
C ASP A 471 -6.56 19.91 -5.84
N LEU A 472 -7.04 18.95 -5.05
CA LEU A 472 -7.82 17.83 -5.55
C LEU A 472 -9.16 18.34 -6.11
N GLU A 473 -9.88 19.18 -5.36
CA GLU A 473 -11.13 19.78 -5.83
C GLU A 473 -10.93 20.59 -7.12
N ARG A 474 -9.88 21.40 -7.17
CA ARG A 474 -9.54 22.19 -8.36
C ARG A 474 -9.21 21.30 -9.55
N GLY A 475 -8.41 20.24 -9.37
CA GLY A 475 -8.12 19.28 -10.43
C GLY A 475 -9.39 18.63 -10.97
N LEU A 476 -10.37 18.36 -10.11
CA LEU A 476 -11.66 17.83 -10.53
C LEU A 476 -12.45 18.87 -11.34
N ALA A 477 -12.46 20.13 -10.93
CA ALA A 477 -13.10 21.22 -11.67
C ALA A 477 -12.48 21.42 -13.06
N GLU A 478 -11.16 21.29 -13.17
CA GLU A 478 -10.42 21.45 -14.42
C GLU A 478 -10.73 20.31 -15.41
N VAL A 479 -10.71 19.05 -14.95
CA VAL A 479 -10.95 17.89 -15.83
C VAL A 479 -12.41 17.79 -16.30
N THR A 480 -13.37 18.19 -15.45
CA THR A 480 -14.80 18.19 -15.82
C THR A 480 -15.22 19.45 -16.56
N ARG A 481 -14.43 20.53 -16.44
CA ARG A 481 -14.81 21.91 -16.81
C ARG A 481 -16.11 22.36 -16.12
N ASP A 482 -16.36 21.83 -14.92
CA ASP A 482 -17.54 22.11 -14.11
C ASP A 482 -17.15 22.29 -12.63
N PRO A 483 -16.80 23.53 -12.22
CA PRO A 483 -16.48 23.85 -10.84
C PRO A 483 -17.65 23.61 -9.86
N ALA A 484 -18.89 23.75 -10.32
CA ALA A 484 -20.06 23.54 -9.46
C ALA A 484 -20.25 22.05 -9.14
N PHE A 485 -20.00 21.16 -10.12
CA PHE A 485 -19.95 19.72 -9.87
C PHE A 485 -18.84 19.36 -8.88
N ALA A 486 -17.62 19.86 -9.11
CA ALA A 486 -16.47 19.55 -8.25
C ALA A 486 -16.72 19.95 -6.80
N LYS A 487 -17.13 21.22 -6.58
CA LYS A 487 -17.48 21.71 -5.24
C LYS A 487 -18.59 20.89 -4.60
N GLY A 488 -19.67 20.61 -5.35
CA GLY A 488 -20.79 19.83 -4.84
C GLY A 488 -20.42 18.39 -4.48
N PHE A 489 -19.47 17.78 -5.20
CA PHE A 489 -18.94 16.46 -4.88
C PHE A 489 -18.14 16.49 -3.58
N PHE A 490 -17.20 17.43 -3.45
CA PHE A 490 -16.35 17.58 -2.26
C PHE A 490 -17.15 17.93 -1.01
N ASP A 491 -18.05 18.93 -1.08
CA ASP A 491 -18.90 19.32 0.04
C ASP A 491 -19.70 18.14 0.60
N ARG A 492 -20.28 17.28 -0.26
CA ARG A 492 -21.17 16.20 0.16
C ARG A 492 -20.46 14.92 0.57
N TYR A 493 -19.39 14.55 -0.13
CA TYR A 493 -18.81 13.21 -0.06
C TYR A 493 -17.39 13.19 0.52
N VAL A 494 -16.71 14.34 0.61
CA VAL A 494 -15.35 14.46 1.14
C VAL A 494 -15.34 15.19 2.48
N HIS A 495 -15.86 16.42 2.52
CA HIS A 495 -15.92 17.24 3.74
C HIS A 495 -17.04 16.76 4.69
N ALA A 496 -18.20 16.38 4.12
CA ALA A 496 -19.26 15.71 4.84
C ALA A 496 -19.17 14.18 4.70
N SER A 497 -20.16 13.46 5.25
CA SER A 497 -20.20 11.98 5.26
C SER A 497 -21.30 11.38 4.39
N GLY A 498 -21.82 12.18 3.44
CA GLY A 498 -22.85 11.73 2.50
C GLY A 498 -22.34 10.62 1.59
N LEU A 499 -23.26 9.92 0.93
CA LEU A 499 -22.97 9.00 -0.17
C LEU A 499 -24.08 9.15 -1.22
N PRO A 500 -23.80 8.97 -2.52
CA PRO A 500 -24.85 8.90 -3.53
C PRO A 500 -25.64 7.59 -3.42
N ASP A 501 -26.79 7.53 -4.09
CA ASP A 501 -27.47 6.26 -4.33
C ASP A 501 -26.69 5.44 -5.38
N PHE A 502 -26.09 4.33 -4.95
CA PHE A 502 -25.26 3.49 -5.80
C PHE A 502 -26.06 2.60 -6.74
N ALA A 503 -27.31 2.25 -6.42
CA ALA A 503 -28.12 1.35 -7.26
C ALA A 503 -28.29 1.89 -8.70
N PRO A 504 -28.74 3.14 -8.93
CA PRO A 504 -28.83 3.68 -10.29
C PRO A 504 -27.47 3.90 -10.94
N LEU A 505 -26.42 4.20 -10.17
CA LEU A 505 -25.08 4.36 -10.71
C LEU A 505 -24.52 3.04 -11.27
N LEU A 506 -24.69 1.94 -10.54
CA LEU A 506 -24.28 0.58 -10.92
C LEU A 506 -25.15 0.00 -12.04
N ALA A 507 -26.44 0.36 -12.10
CA ALA A 507 -27.36 -0.08 -13.15
C ALA A 507 -26.91 0.35 -14.55
N GLN A 508 -26.13 1.43 -14.69
CA GLN A 508 -25.53 1.84 -15.97
C GLN A 508 -24.54 0.83 -16.54
N ALA A 509 -23.92 0.03 -15.66
CA ALA A 509 -23.07 -1.10 -16.04
C ALA A 509 -23.86 -2.41 -16.15
N GLY A 510 -25.20 -2.36 -16.10
CA GLY A 510 -26.06 -3.55 -16.04
C GLY A 510 -25.85 -4.37 -14.78
N LEU A 511 -25.41 -3.75 -13.68
CA LEU A 511 -25.21 -4.42 -12.40
C LEU A 511 -26.43 -4.20 -11.52
N ALA A 512 -26.74 -5.19 -10.68
CA ALA A 512 -27.81 -5.14 -9.71
C ALA A 512 -27.23 -5.08 -8.29
N MET A 513 -27.73 -4.13 -7.51
CA MET A 513 -27.53 -4.06 -6.06
C MET A 513 -28.80 -4.59 -5.40
N GLN A 514 -28.70 -5.71 -4.69
CA GLN A 514 -29.87 -6.40 -4.11
C GLN A 514 -29.61 -6.78 -2.65
N PRO A 515 -30.64 -6.87 -1.78
CA PRO A 515 -30.47 -7.36 -0.42
C PRO A 515 -29.78 -8.72 -0.42
N ARG A 516 -28.81 -8.93 0.48
CA ARG A 516 -28.07 -10.20 0.58
C ARG A 516 -28.98 -11.34 1.02
N ALA A 517 -29.88 -11.05 1.96
CA ALA A 517 -30.86 -11.98 2.48
C ALA A 517 -32.24 -11.29 2.57
N PRO A 518 -33.00 -11.23 1.47
CA PRO A 518 -34.29 -10.53 1.43
C PRO A 518 -35.26 -11.05 2.51
N GLY A 519 -35.76 -10.15 3.35
CA GLY A 519 -36.71 -10.49 4.41
C GLY A 519 -36.12 -11.19 5.64
N ALA A 520 -34.80 -11.41 5.69
CA ALA A 520 -34.14 -11.99 6.86
C ALA A 520 -34.12 -11.01 8.04
N ALA A 521 -34.40 -11.53 9.24
CA ALA A 521 -34.31 -10.78 10.48
C ALA A 521 -32.85 -10.65 10.94
N TRP A 522 -32.50 -9.49 11.47
CA TRP A 522 -31.14 -9.13 11.85
C TRP A 522 -31.12 -8.49 13.24
N ALA A 523 -30.20 -8.95 14.09
CA ALA A 523 -29.99 -8.43 15.45
C ALA A 523 -28.77 -7.49 15.54
N GLY A 524 -27.80 -7.60 14.63
CA GLY A 524 -26.64 -6.73 14.53
C GLY A 524 -25.55 -6.90 15.59
N PHE A 525 -25.37 -8.13 16.08
CA PHE A 525 -24.14 -8.57 16.76
C PHE A 525 -23.33 -9.49 15.85
N ALA A 526 -22.03 -9.59 16.12
CA ALA A 526 -21.18 -10.68 15.65
C ALA A 526 -20.96 -11.65 16.82
N LEU A 527 -20.90 -12.95 16.56
CA LEU A 527 -20.82 -13.98 17.59
C LEU A 527 -19.51 -14.76 17.51
N LYS A 528 -18.99 -15.19 18.66
CA LYS A 528 -17.86 -16.13 18.79
C LYS A 528 -18.14 -17.14 19.89
N ALA A 529 -17.45 -18.28 19.85
CA ALA A 529 -17.51 -19.25 20.94
C ALA A 529 -17.10 -18.59 22.28
N ASP A 530 -17.80 -18.93 23.35
CA ASP A 530 -17.41 -18.52 24.71
C ASP A 530 -16.21 -19.35 25.19
N GLU A 531 -15.14 -18.69 25.62
CA GLU A 531 -13.96 -19.36 26.19
C GLU A 531 -14.26 -20.05 27.52
N GLY A 532 -15.33 -19.63 28.22
CA GLY A 532 -15.83 -20.24 29.45
C GLY A 532 -16.72 -21.48 29.25
N GLY A 533 -16.98 -21.90 28.01
CA GLY A 533 -17.68 -23.14 27.67
C GLY A 533 -19.19 -23.16 27.93
N SER A 534 -19.83 -22.02 28.25
CA SER A 534 -21.27 -21.97 28.54
C SER A 534 -21.98 -20.83 27.81
N GLY A 535 -22.10 -20.96 26.49
CA GLY A 535 -22.91 -20.09 25.63
C GLY A 535 -22.15 -19.58 24.40
N VAL A 536 -22.65 -18.47 23.84
CA VAL A 536 -22.01 -17.77 22.71
C VAL A 536 -21.80 -16.30 23.06
N ALA A 537 -20.59 -15.79 22.85
CA ALA A 537 -20.22 -14.44 23.22
C ALA A 537 -20.38 -13.46 22.05
N ILE A 538 -20.73 -12.21 22.35
CA ILE A 538 -20.68 -11.12 21.37
C ILE A 538 -19.21 -10.77 21.10
N ALA A 539 -18.81 -10.88 19.83
CA ALA A 539 -17.42 -10.79 19.40
C ALA A 539 -16.89 -9.35 19.25
N ALA A 540 -17.78 -8.38 19.06
CA ALA A 540 -17.43 -6.98 18.86
C ALA A 540 -18.56 -6.05 19.34
N PRO A 541 -18.27 -4.77 19.66
CA PRO A 541 -19.28 -3.83 20.10
C PRO A 541 -20.39 -3.68 19.05
N PRO A 542 -21.67 -3.92 19.38
CA PRO A 542 -22.75 -3.74 18.42
C PRO A 542 -22.80 -2.31 17.86
N ALA A 543 -23.16 -2.19 16.58
CA ALA A 543 -23.27 -0.89 15.93
C ALA A 543 -24.44 -0.07 16.53
N PRO A 544 -24.33 1.26 16.71
CA PRO A 544 -25.41 2.09 17.26
C PRO A 544 -26.76 1.98 16.56
N SER A 545 -26.77 1.60 15.27
CA SER A 545 -27.99 1.37 14.49
C SER A 545 -28.57 -0.04 14.61
N SER A 546 -27.97 -0.93 15.41
CA SER A 546 -28.39 -2.32 15.54
C SER A 546 -29.41 -2.53 16.66
N PRO A 547 -30.29 -3.55 16.53
CA PRO A 547 -31.13 -4.01 17.63
C PRO A 547 -30.35 -4.42 18.89
N ALA A 548 -29.20 -5.06 18.73
CA ALA A 548 -28.35 -5.49 19.84
C ALA A 548 -27.87 -4.30 20.68
N TYR A 549 -27.42 -3.21 20.03
CA TYR A 549 -27.06 -1.98 20.72
C TYR A 549 -28.25 -1.38 21.47
N ALA A 550 -29.41 -1.29 20.81
CA ALA A 550 -30.64 -0.77 21.43
C ALA A 550 -31.11 -1.60 22.63
N ALA A 551 -30.82 -2.90 22.64
CA ALA A 551 -31.11 -3.81 23.75
C ALA A 551 -30.08 -3.73 24.90
N GLY A 552 -29.03 -2.91 24.78
CA GLY A 552 -28.00 -2.75 25.81
C GLY A 552 -26.99 -3.89 25.87
N LEU A 553 -26.85 -4.66 24.78
CA LEU A 553 -25.84 -5.70 24.65
C LEU A 553 -24.48 -5.07 24.30
N GLU A 554 -23.40 -5.57 24.91
CA GLU A 554 -22.02 -5.12 24.70
C GLU A 554 -21.09 -6.26 24.24
N GLU A 555 -19.91 -5.91 23.76
CA GLU A 555 -18.86 -6.89 23.46
C GLU A 555 -18.53 -7.72 24.70
N GLY A 556 -18.40 -9.03 24.52
CA GLY A 556 -18.10 -9.96 25.60
C GLY A 556 -19.33 -10.43 26.40
N ASP A 557 -20.52 -9.88 26.16
CA ASP A 557 -21.75 -10.44 26.72
C ASP A 557 -21.96 -11.86 26.20
N VAL A 558 -22.26 -12.79 27.11
CA VAL A 558 -22.51 -14.20 26.77
C VAL A 558 -24.02 -14.42 26.66
N LEU A 559 -24.51 -14.72 25.47
CA LEU A 559 -25.90 -15.07 25.23
C LEU A 559 -26.16 -16.47 25.82
N LEU A 560 -27.15 -16.57 26.69
CA LEU A 560 -27.54 -17.82 27.35
C LEU A 560 -28.78 -18.43 26.71
N SER A 561 -29.73 -17.58 26.30
CA SER A 561 -30.89 -18.00 25.53
C SER A 561 -31.43 -16.86 24.69
N VAL A 562 -31.93 -17.17 23.50
CA VAL A 562 -32.60 -16.23 22.59
C VAL A 562 -33.97 -16.84 22.25
N GLY A 563 -35.04 -16.05 22.26
CA GLY A 563 -36.40 -16.55 21.97
C GLY A 563 -36.89 -17.64 22.93
N GLY A 564 -36.32 -17.73 24.13
CA GLY A 564 -36.58 -18.81 25.09
C GLY A 564 -35.82 -20.11 24.82
N MET A 565 -35.05 -20.20 23.73
CA MET A 565 -34.23 -21.37 23.38
C MET A 565 -32.78 -21.16 23.83
N PRO A 566 -32.08 -22.20 24.33
CA PRO A 566 -30.66 -22.11 24.69
C PRO A 566 -29.78 -21.67 23.51
N ALA A 567 -28.79 -20.82 23.79
CA ALA A 567 -27.82 -20.33 22.82
C ALA A 567 -26.46 -21.04 23.00
N ASN A 568 -26.35 -22.30 22.55
CA ASN A 568 -25.14 -23.10 22.79
C ASN A 568 -24.03 -22.83 21.76
N SER A 569 -24.40 -22.33 20.58
CA SER A 569 -23.49 -22.04 19.48
C SER A 569 -23.93 -20.78 18.72
N ALA A 570 -23.04 -20.24 17.89
CA ALA A 570 -23.40 -19.14 17.00
C ALA A 570 -24.44 -19.60 15.96
N GLU A 571 -24.32 -20.85 15.50
CA GLU A 571 -25.22 -21.50 14.56
C GLU A 571 -26.64 -21.60 15.14
N ASP A 572 -26.79 -21.98 16.42
CA ASP A 572 -28.08 -22.05 17.11
C ASP A 572 -28.79 -20.70 17.09
N VAL A 573 -28.06 -19.63 17.45
CA VAL A 573 -28.60 -18.27 17.48
C VAL A 573 -28.98 -17.80 16.09
N MET A 574 -28.15 -18.05 15.08
CA MET A 574 -28.43 -17.67 13.70
C MET A 574 -29.63 -18.44 13.13
N ALA A 575 -29.76 -19.74 13.42
CA ALA A 575 -30.90 -20.55 13.02
C ALA A 575 -32.20 -20.05 13.66
N LEU A 576 -32.15 -19.66 14.94
CA LEU A 576 -33.30 -19.06 15.61
C LEU A 576 -33.69 -17.73 14.96
N LEU A 577 -32.73 -16.82 14.74
CA LEU A 577 -33.01 -15.54 14.07
C LEU A 577 -33.65 -15.75 12.69
N ALA A 578 -33.24 -16.79 11.95
CA ALA A 578 -33.82 -17.14 10.65
C ALA A 578 -35.30 -17.59 10.71
N SER A 579 -35.78 -18.03 11.88
CA SER A 579 -37.20 -18.38 12.11
C SER A 579 -38.10 -17.18 12.38
N HIS A 580 -37.50 -16.00 12.60
CA HIS A 580 -38.19 -14.75 12.89
C HIS A 580 -38.28 -13.83 11.67
N LYS A 581 -39.14 -12.80 11.79
CA LYS A 581 -39.28 -11.73 10.80
C LYS A 581 -38.74 -10.40 11.35
N PRO A 582 -38.29 -9.49 10.47
CA PRO A 582 -38.06 -8.10 10.85
C PRO A 582 -39.29 -7.51 11.57
N GLY A 583 -39.05 -6.85 12.70
CA GLY A 583 -40.09 -6.29 13.57
C GLY A 583 -40.43 -7.15 14.80
N ASP A 584 -40.12 -8.45 14.77
CA ASP A 584 -40.35 -9.35 15.90
C ASP A 584 -39.63 -8.89 17.17
N ALA A 585 -40.28 -9.07 18.32
CA ALA A 585 -39.71 -8.81 19.64
C ALA A 585 -39.30 -10.15 20.26
N VAL A 586 -37.98 -10.37 20.37
CA VAL A 586 -37.41 -11.65 20.81
C VAL A 586 -36.74 -11.45 22.17
N PRO A 587 -37.18 -12.16 23.24
CA PRO A 587 -36.53 -12.07 24.53
C PRO A 587 -35.13 -12.70 24.46
N VAL A 588 -34.15 -12.05 25.10
CA VAL A 588 -32.79 -12.55 25.23
C VAL A 588 -32.39 -12.58 26.70
N ARG A 589 -31.77 -13.67 27.13
CA ARG A 589 -31.09 -13.79 28.43
C ARG A 589 -29.61 -13.89 28.17
N TYR A 590 -28.84 -13.07 28.88
CA TYR A 590 -27.40 -12.94 28.67
C TYR A 590 -26.68 -12.67 29.98
N ARG A 591 -25.39 -12.97 30.01
CA ARG A 591 -24.50 -12.67 31.14
C ARG A 591 -23.62 -11.50 30.77
N GLN A 592 -23.77 -10.41 31.51
CA GLN A 592 -22.97 -9.19 31.37
C GLN A 592 -22.21 -8.96 32.66
N ARG A 593 -20.88 -8.93 32.59
CA ARG A 593 -19.99 -8.69 33.74
C ARG A 593 -20.30 -9.62 34.93
N GLY A 594 -20.57 -10.90 34.63
CA GLY A 594 -20.89 -11.93 35.62
C GLY A 594 -22.34 -11.93 36.12
N VAL A 595 -23.17 -10.98 35.69
CA VAL A 595 -24.58 -10.88 36.12
C VAL A 595 -25.51 -11.30 34.99
N GLU A 596 -26.44 -12.21 35.28
CA GLU A 596 -27.49 -12.55 34.33
C GLU A 596 -28.51 -11.40 34.20
N ARG A 597 -28.82 -11.05 32.95
CA ARG A 597 -29.75 -9.99 32.57
C ARG A 597 -30.71 -10.51 31.51
N THR A 598 -31.80 -9.79 31.33
CA THR A 598 -32.74 -10.02 30.24
C THR A 598 -32.96 -8.72 29.48
N ALA A 599 -33.13 -8.83 28.16
CA ALA A 599 -33.49 -7.73 27.29
C ALA A 599 -34.45 -8.23 26.20
N THR A 600 -34.99 -7.31 25.40
CA THR A 600 -35.81 -7.64 24.24
C THR A 600 -35.13 -7.12 22.98
N LEU A 601 -34.80 -8.02 22.07
CA LEU A 601 -34.30 -7.69 20.73
C LEU A 601 -35.48 -7.41 19.82
N ARG A 602 -35.61 -6.17 19.35
CA ARG A 602 -36.53 -5.83 18.26
C ARG A 602 -35.80 -5.99 16.94
N LEU A 603 -35.99 -7.14 16.28
CA LEU A 603 -35.22 -7.49 15.07
C LEU A 603 -35.50 -6.50 13.94
N ALA A 604 -34.47 -6.21 13.15
CA ALA A 604 -34.55 -5.31 12.00
C ALA A 604 -34.32 -6.09 10.69
N VAL A 605 -34.46 -5.41 9.55
CA VAL A 605 -34.06 -5.95 8.24
C VAL A 605 -32.53 -5.97 8.17
N ASP A 606 -31.93 -7.05 7.67
CA ASP A 606 -30.48 -7.08 7.39
C ASP A 606 -30.13 -5.97 6.38
N PRO A 607 -29.29 -4.98 6.73
CA PRO A 607 -28.93 -3.90 5.83
C PRO A 607 -27.90 -4.32 4.76
N ALA A 608 -27.38 -5.55 4.83
CA ALA A 608 -26.39 -6.03 3.88
C ALA A 608 -26.98 -6.29 2.49
N PHE A 609 -26.18 -6.01 1.46
CA PHE A 609 -26.52 -6.20 0.05
C PHE A 609 -25.42 -6.96 -0.69
N THR A 610 -25.72 -7.42 -1.90
CA THR A 610 -24.73 -7.93 -2.85
C THR A 610 -24.76 -7.09 -4.12
N VAL A 611 -23.60 -6.97 -4.78
CA VAL A 611 -23.50 -6.40 -6.13
C VAL A 611 -23.20 -7.54 -7.08
N VAL A 612 -24.09 -7.75 -8.05
CA VAL A 612 -24.00 -8.85 -8.99
C VAL A 612 -24.26 -8.35 -10.41
N ARG A 613 -23.94 -9.19 -11.39
CA ARG A 613 -24.30 -8.92 -12.78
C ARG A 613 -25.82 -9.06 -12.95
N GLY A 614 -26.47 -8.11 -13.62
CA GLY A 614 -27.92 -8.12 -13.82
C GLY A 614 -28.41 -9.40 -14.49
N GLU A 615 -27.65 -9.91 -15.44
CA GLU A 615 -27.98 -11.15 -16.14
C GLU A 615 -28.00 -12.39 -15.22
N THR A 616 -27.28 -12.39 -14.10
CA THR A 616 -27.29 -13.52 -13.13
C THR A 616 -28.52 -13.55 -12.24
N VAL A 617 -29.31 -12.48 -12.24
CA VAL A 617 -30.55 -12.34 -11.46
C VAL A 617 -31.77 -12.12 -12.35
N GLY A 618 -31.66 -12.47 -13.64
CA GLY A 618 -32.77 -12.39 -14.59
C GLY A 618 -33.10 -10.98 -15.09
N ALA A 619 -32.29 -9.97 -14.81
CA ALA A 619 -32.47 -8.64 -15.36
C ALA A 619 -31.98 -8.58 -16.82
N ALA A 620 -32.77 -7.93 -17.70
CA ALA A 620 -32.36 -7.67 -19.06
C ALA A 620 -31.21 -6.66 -19.09
N VAL A 621 -30.08 -7.01 -19.71
CA VAL A 621 -28.91 -6.14 -19.85
C VAL A 621 -28.77 -5.69 -21.30
N THR A 622 -28.77 -4.38 -21.51
CA THR A 622 -28.69 -3.73 -22.82
C THR A 622 -27.26 -3.71 -23.37
N PRO A 623 -27.08 -3.60 -24.70
CA PRO A 623 -25.76 -3.41 -25.29
C PRO A 623 -25.00 -2.19 -24.75
N ALA A 624 -25.70 -1.09 -24.43
CA ALA A 624 -25.10 0.10 -23.84
C ALA A 624 -24.54 -0.18 -22.44
N GLN A 625 -25.26 -0.96 -21.61
CA GLN A 625 -24.79 -1.37 -20.29
C GLN A 625 -23.54 -2.27 -20.36
N LEU A 626 -23.51 -3.20 -21.32
CA LEU A 626 -22.33 -4.04 -21.56
C LEU A 626 -21.12 -3.21 -22.04
N ALA A 627 -21.35 -2.25 -22.93
CA ALA A 627 -20.30 -1.34 -23.38
C ALA A 627 -19.76 -0.47 -22.23
N PHE A 628 -20.64 0.06 -21.37
CA PHE A 628 -20.24 0.79 -20.16
C PHE A 628 -19.42 -0.09 -19.23
N ARG A 629 -19.91 -1.31 -18.93
CA ARG A 629 -19.21 -2.26 -18.05
C ARG A 629 -17.83 -2.62 -18.60
N LYS A 630 -17.72 -2.88 -19.90
CA LYS A 630 -16.43 -3.17 -20.56
C LYS A 630 -15.47 -1.99 -20.53
N ALA A 631 -15.96 -0.78 -20.78
CA ALA A 631 -15.15 0.44 -20.70
C ALA A 631 -14.68 0.77 -19.27
N TRP A 632 -15.38 0.25 -18.26
CA TRP A 632 -15.02 0.42 -16.85
C TRP A 632 -14.07 -0.68 -16.37
N LEU A 633 -14.48 -1.95 -16.50
CA LEU A 633 -13.83 -3.12 -15.92
C LEU A 633 -12.78 -3.78 -16.83
N GLY A 634 -12.69 -3.37 -18.10
CA GLY A 634 -11.88 -4.06 -19.10
C GLY A 634 -12.61 -5.24 -19.75
N ASN A 635 -11.84 -6.05 -20.50
CA ASN A 635 -12.37 -7.15 -21.32
C ASN A 635 -13.16 -8.19 -20.55
#